data_AF-A0A2D5RPV8-F1
#
_entry.id   AF-A0A2D5RPV8-F1
#
_cell.length_a   1.000
_cell.length_b   1.000
_cell.length_c   1.000
_cell.angle_alpha   90.00
_cell.angle_beta   90.00
_cell.angle_gamma   90.00
#
_symmetry.space_group_name_H-M   'P 1'
#
loop_
_entity.id
_entity.type
_entity.pdbx_description
1 polymer ?
#
loop_
_entity_poly.entity_id
_entity_poly.type
_entity_poly.pdbx_seq_one_letter_code
_entity_poly.pdbx_strand_id
1 'polypeptide(L)' 'MATIVSINVSGSGGVPKLPLKTAIVSFEGVEGDLNRFRTERKNGDPRRAVSIFSMERILQLQEEGHPIDIGTSI' A
#
# COMPACT_ATOMS: atom_id res chain seq x y z
N MET A 1 -4.37 8.67 -18.74
CA MET A 1 -5.18 9.13 -17.58
C MET A 1 -4.84 8.22 -16.42
N ALA A 2 -4.60 8.76 -15.23
CA ALA A 2 -4.31 7.92 -14.06
C ALA A 2 -5.57 7.16 -13.62
N THR A 3 -5.42 5.90 -13.24
CA THR A 3 -6.50 5.07 -12.69
C THR A 3 -6.00 4.31 -11.47
N ILE A 4 -6.91 4.01 -10.55
CA ILE A 4 -6.62 3.13 -9.42
C ILE A 4 -6.79 1.70 -9.89
N VAL A 5 -5.70 0.93 -9.91
CA VAL A 5 -5.73 -0.49 -10.31
C VAL A 5 -6.21 -1.38 -9.15
N SER A 6 -5.70 -1.14 -7.94
CA SER A 6 -6.13 -1.84 -6.72
C SER A 6 -5.95 -0.94 -5.51
N ILE A 7 -6.81 -1.13 -4.51
CA ILE A 7 -6.69 -0.55 -3.18
C ILE A 7 -6.33 -1.70 -2.26
N ASN A 8 -5.24 -1.60 -1.50
CA ASN A 8 -4.77 -2.71 -0.68
C ASN A 8 -4.51 -2.27 0.76
N VAL A 9 -4.92 -3.09 1.72
CA VAL A 9 -4.75 -2.83 3.16
C VAL A 9 -4.21 -4.04 3.91
N SER A 10 -3.54 -3.83 5.03
CA SER A 10 -3.17 -4.88 5.98
C SER A 10 -3.40 -4.38 7.40
N GLY A 11 -4.38 -4.98 8.10
CA GLY A 11 -4.70 -4.61 9.49
C GLY A 11 -3.62 -5.01 10.50
N SER A 12 -2.83 -6.05 10.20
CA SER A 12 -1.66 -6.44 11.00
C SER A 12 -0.40 -5.64 10.63
N GLY A 13 -0.47 -4.90 9.53
CA GLY A 13 0.60 -4.13 8.94
C GLY A 13 1.63 -4.96 8.17
N GLY A 14 2.45 -4.26 7.37
CA GLY A 14 3.36 -4.92 6.43
C GLY A 14 2.64 -5.49 5.20
N VAL A 15 3.24 -6.52 4.61
CA VAL A 15 2.74 -7.30 3.46
C VAL A 15 2.42 -8.74 3.91
N PRO A 16 1.49 -9.44 3.24
CA PRO A 16 0.68 -8.99 2.11
C PRO A 16 -0.38 -7.95 2.52
N LYS A 17 -0.61 -6.96 1.66
CA LYS A 17 -1.78 -6.07 1.71
C LYS A 17 -2.85 -6.64 0.79
N LEU A 18 -4.02 -6.92 1.35
CA LEU A 18 -5.12 -7.57 0.65
C LEU A 18 -5.98 -6.54 -0.10
N PRO A 19 -6.48 -6.88 -1.30
CA PRO A 19 -7.24 -5.97 -2.12
C PRO A 19 -8.63 -5.71 -1.55
N LEU A 20 -9.10 -4.46 -1.69
CA LEU A 20 -10.45 -4.02 -1.38
C LEU A 20 -11.09 -3.38 -2.62
N LYS A 21 -12.41 -3.58 -2.76
CA LYS A 21 -13.20 -2.93 -3.82
C LYS A 21 -13.33 -1.42 -3.60
N THR A 22 -13.44 -1.01 -2.35
CA THR A 22 -13.61 0.38 -1.91
C THR A 22 -12.93 0.56 -0.56
N ALA A 23 -12.43 1.76 -0.28
CA ALA A 23 -11.90 2.10 1.04
C ALA A 23 -12.25 3.54 1.41
N ILE A 24 -12.30 3.80 2.72
CA ILE A 24 -12.46 5.13 3.27
C ILE A 24 -11.06 5.69 3.58
N VAL A 25 -10.77 6.88 3.06
CA VAL A 25 -9.52 7.60 3.32
C VAL A 25 -9.83 8.77 4.24
N SER A 26 -9.13 8.80 5.38
CA SER A 26 -9.17 9.90 6.34
C SER A 26 -7.82 10.61 6.40
N PHE A 27 -7.74 11.71 7.16
CA PHE A 27 -6.47 12.39 7.42
C PHE A 27 -5.41 11.47 8.05
N GLU A 28 -5.85 10.47 8.83
CA GLU A 28 -4.97 9.55 9.54
C GLU A 28 -4.59 8.30 8.75
N GLY A 29 -5.15 8.09 7.56
CA GLY A 29 -4.89 6.90 6.75
C GLY A 29 -6.13 6.26 6.14
N VAL A 30 -5.89 5.13 5.49
CA VAL A 30 -6.92 4.25 4.94
C VAL A 30 -7.48 3.37 6.05
N GLU A 31 -8.80 3.32 6.21
CA GLU A 31 -9.43 2.45 7.19
C GLU A 31 -9.06 0.98 6.95
N GLY A 32 -8.70 0.27 8.03
CA GLY A 32 -8.27 -1.12 7.97
C GLY A 32 -6.80 -1.36 7.57
N ASP A 33 -6.03 -0.31 7.25
CA ASP A 33 -4.59 -0.42 7.02
C ASP A 33 -3.76 0.00 8.24
N LEU A 34 -2.69 -0.75 8.51
CA LEU A 34 -1.69 -0.42 9.52
C LEU A 34 -0.31 -0.27 8.86
N ASN A 35 0.30 0.89 9.08
CA ASN A 35 1.72 1.11 8.81
C ASN A 35 2.48 1.22 10.14
N ARG A 36 3.09 0.12 10.60
CA ARG A 36 3.79 0.07 11.89
C ARG A 36 4.88 1.14 12.02
N PHE A 37 5.66 1.37 10.96
CA PHE A 37 6.70 2.39 10.98
C PHE A 37 6.11 3.81 11.15
N ARG A 38 4.99 4.11 10.49
CA ARG A 38 4.30 5.40 10.68
C ARG A 38 3.79 5.55 12.11
N THR A 39 3.12 4.53 12.63
CA THR A 39 2.54 4.55 13.98
C THR A 39 3.61 4.64 15.06
N GLU A 40 4.64 3.78 15.00
CA GLU A 40 5.62 3.60 16.08
C GLU A 40 6.83 4.54 15.99
N ARG A 41 7.20 4.98 14.78
CA ARG A 41 8.45 5.74 14.55
C ARG A 41 8.24 7.14 13.98
N LYS A 42 7.02 7.47 13.55
CA LYS A 42 6.68 8.76 12.95
C LYS A 42 5.52 9.46 13.64
N ASN A 43 5.12 9.02 14.83
CA ASN A 43 4.04 9.62 15.61
C ASN A 43 2.76 9.83 14.77
N GLY A 44 2.44 8.85 13.92
CA GLY A 44 1.25 8.92 13.06
C GLY A 44 1.35 9.84 11.84
N ASP A 45 2.51 10.45 11.50
CA ASP A 45 2.66 11.51 10.48
C ASP A 45 1.67 11.38 9.29
N PRO A 46 0.68 12.29 9.16
CA PRO A 46 -0.38 12.21 8.16
C PRO A 46 0.15 12.29 6.72
N ARG A 47 1.38 12.81 6.51
CA ARG A 47 2.03 12.80 5.19
C ARG A 47 2.46 11.40 4.73
N ARG A 48 2.30 10.39 5.59
CA ARG A 48 2.56 8.97 5.31
C ARG A 48 1.28 8.13 5.38
N ALA A 49 0.11 8.76 5.39
CA ALA A 49 -1.20 8.13 5.53
C ALA A 49 -1.54 7.15 4.38
N VAL A 50 -1.05 7.43 3.17
CA VAL A 50 -1.28 6.60 1.97
C VAL A 50 0.04 6.38 1.23
N SER A 51 0.27 5.15 0.77
CA SER A 51 1.37 4.81 -0.13
C SER A 51 0.79 4.52 -1.53
N ILE A 52 1.33 5.20 -2.54
CA ILE A 52 0.96 4.98 -3.95
C ILE A 52 2.15 4.32 -4.63
N PHE A 53 1.89 3.25 -5.36
CA PHE A 53 2.90 2.54 -6.14
C PHE A 53 2.36 2.29 -7.56
N SER A 54 3.19 2.54 -8.57
CA SER A 54 2.76 2.47 -9.97
C SER A 54 2.71 1.03 -10.48
N MET A 55 1.69 0.71 -11.27
CA MET A 55 1.56 -0.59 -11.92
C MET A 55 2.72 -0.83 -12.90
N GLU A 56 3.14 0.23 -13.60
CA GLU A 56 4.26 0.23 -14.52
C GLU A 56 5.56 -0.18 -13.81
N ARG A 57 5.78 0.24 -12.55
CA ARG A 57 6.97 -0.16 -11.80
C ARG A 57 6.88 -1.60 -11.30
N ILE A 58 5.70 -2.10 -10.94
CA ILE A 58 5.52 -3.52 -10.61
C ILE A 58 5.88 -4.39 -11.81
N LEU A 59 5.32 -4.08 -12.98
CA LEU A 59 5.59 -4.83 -14.22
C LEU A 59 7.07 -4.81 -14.58
N GLN A 60 7.71 -3.64 -14.52
CA GLN A 60 9.14 -3.53 -14.78
C GLN A 60 9.98 -4.37 -13.80
N LEU A 61 9.66 -4.34 -12.51
CA LEU A 61 10.37 -5.15 -11.51
C LEU A 61 10.17 -6.66 -11.72
N GLN A 62 8.98 -7.07 -12.16
CA GLN A 62 8.71 -8.47 -12.54
C GLN A 62 9.54 -8.88 -13.77
N GLU A 63 9.67 -8.02 -14.78
CA GLU A 63 10.55 -8.23 -15.94
C GLU A 63 12.03 -8.33 -15.55
N GLU A 64 12.45 -7.54 -14.55
CA GLU A 64 13.79 -7.62 -13.93
C GLU A 64 14.00 -8.91 -13.11
N GLY A 65 12.95 -9.72 -12.90
CA GLY A 65 13.00 -11.00 -12.18
C GLY A 65 12.74 -10.89 -10.67
N HIS A 66 12.24 -9.75 -10.19
CA HIS A 66 11.91 -9.56 -8.78
C HIS A 66 10.53 -10.17 -8.44
N PRO A 67 10.39 -10.87 -7.30
CA PRO A 67 9.15 -11.52 -6.89
C PRO A 67 8.19 -10.51 -6.22
N ILE A 68 7.73 -9.51 -6.98
CA ILE A 68 6.76 -8.50 -6.51
C ILE A 68 5.44 -8.64 -7.24
N ASP A 69 4.34 -8.37 -6.55
CA ASP A 69 3.01 -8.27 -7.11
C ASP A 69 2.21 -7.16 -6.38
N ILE A 70 0.99 -6.88 -6.84
CA ILE A 70 0.09 -5.90 -6.21
C ILE A 70 -0.10 -6.23 -4.73
N GLY A 71 0.37 -5.32 -3.87
CA GLY A 71 0.21 -5.44 -2.42
C GLY A 71 1.16 -6.44 -1.73
N THR A 72 2.06 -7.12 -2.44
CA THR A 72 2.94 -8.13 -1.83
C THR A 72 4.29 -8.27 -2.52
N SER A 73 5.26 -8.86 -1.83
CA SER A 73 6.45 -9.46 -2.42
C SER A 73 6.61 -10.85 -1.84
N ILE A 74 6.88 -11.84 -2.67
CA ILE A 74 7.04 -13.25 -2.30
C ILE A 74 8.51 -13.59 -2.05
#